data_AF-G8B1P5-F1
#
_entry.id   AF-G8B1P5-F1
#
_cell.length_a   1.000
_cell.length_b   1.000
_cell.length_c   1.000
_cell.angle_alpha   90.00
_cell.angle_beta   90.00
_cell.angle_gamma   90.00
#
_symmetry.space_group_name_H-M   'P 1'
#
loop_
_entity.id
_entity.type
_entity.pdbx_description
1 polymer ?
#
loop_
_entity_poly.entity_id
_entity_poly.type
_entity_poly.pdbx_seq_one_letter_code
_entity_poly.pdbx_strand_id
1 'polypeptide(L)'
;MKTFAIILILGFAWRVSNASKYENMKTCLVENGFTDDETDLELIRAIGEPEHVDRLQDVSMEKMAGVMACLFEKQQGNGNLNNALESLVGRDDKATEEEKRKMLETLKTCNTNAAGDNTKLLSCLNIMAPPFDVLIASIRDFDESVAVCFPKCEITIGEMYKMEENKSKVKGLLEIVNEQKLACFMACIVEEEEKNRKSPHFLKALTDLINKSEEHDENQKKEMLETVDKCNAQVAEVKDKTYRIIKCVNMFKPPFVDLY
;
A
#
# COMPACT_ATOMS: atom_id res chain seq x y z
N MET A 1 -4.36 19.64 19.50
CA MET A 1 -4.21 19.36 18.05
C MET A 1 -3.07 18.36 17.85
N LYS A 2 -3.24 17.11 18.29
CA LYS A 2 -2.12 16.22 18.65
C LYS A 2 -1.69 15.20 17.58
N THR A 3 -2.40 15.10 16.46
CA THR A 3 -2.25 13.94 15.55
C THR A 3 -1.72 14.28 14.16
N PHE A 4 -1.40 15.54 13.87
CA PHE A 4 -1.46 16.00 12.48
C PHE A 4 -0.23 15.69 11.60
N ALA A 5 1.03 15.66 12.05
CA ALA A 5 2.13 15.75 11.07
C ALA A 5 2.51 14.43 10.35
N ILE A 6 2.43 13.26 11.01
CA ILE A 6 2.61 11.96 10.31
C ILE A 6 1.30 11.47 9.68
N ILE A 7 0.15 11.81 10.28
CA ILE A 7 -1.15 11.65 9.62
C ILE A 7 -1.26 12.60 8.41
N LEU A 8 -0.49 13.68 8.33
CA LEU A 8 -0.42 14.52 7.14
C LEU A 8 0.36 13.82 6.03
N ILE A 9 1.48 13.13 6.31
CA ILE A 9 2.28 12.44 5.27
C ILE A 9 1.60 11.13 4.82
N LEU A 10 1.15 10.29 5.76
CA LEU A 10 0.39 9.07 5.45
C LEU A 10 -1.03 9.40 4.96
N GLY A 11 -1.68 10.41 5.53
CA GLY A 11 -3.07 10.75 5.22
C GLY A 11 -3.27 11.66 4.01
N PHE A 12 -2.28 12.46 3.56
CA PHE A 12 -2.40 13.15 2.26
C PHE A 12 -2.23 12.19 1.09
N ALA A 13 -1.28 11.24 1.16
CA ALA A 13 -1.15 10.18 0.17
C ALA A 13 -2.45 9.37 0.06
N TRP A 14 -3.00 8.91 1.19
CA TRP A 14 -4.23 8.11 1.20
C TRP A 14 -5.52 8.88 0.84
N ARG A 15 -5.66 10.18 1.13
CA ARG A 15 -6.92 10.91 0.92
C ARG A 15 -7.11 11.44 -0.50
N VAL A 16 -6.03 11.85 -1.18
CA VAL A 16 -6.13 12.37 -2.56
C VAL A 16 -6.45 11.24 -3.55
N SER A 17 -6.08 10.01 -3.22
CA SER A 17 -6.29 8.82 -4.06
C SER A 17 -7.75 8.37 -4.17
N ASN A 18 -8.55 8.48 -3.09
CA ASN A 18 -9.89 7.86 -3.09
C ASN A 18 -10.87 8.49 -4.08
N ALA A 19 -10.80 9.81 -4.33
CA ALA A 19 -11.69 10.49 -5.26
C ALA A 19 -11.35 10.16 -6.73
N SER A 20 -10.07 10.20 -7.10
CA SER A 20 -9.63 9.83 -8.47
C SER A 20 -9.87 8.35 -8.76
N LYS A 21 -9.69 7.49 -7.75
CA LYS A 21 -9.94 6.06 -7.84
C LYS A 21 -11.42 5.72 -8.09
N TYR A 22 -12.34 6.40 -7.41
CA TYR A 22 -13.78 6.22 -7.63
C TYR A 22 -14.19 6.62 -9.05
N GLU A 23 -13.69 7.75 -9.56
CA GLU A 23 -13.92 8.16 -10.95
C GLU A 23 -13.29 7.20 -11.97
N ASN A 24 -12.11 6.67 -11.68
CA ASN A 24 -11.47 5.65 -12.51
C ASN A 24 -12.31 4.36 -12.56
N MET A 25 -12.89 3.92 -11.44
CA MET A 25 -13.79 2.76 -11.39
C MET A 25 -15.00 2.95 -12.30
N LYS A 26 -15.71 4.09 -12.18
CA LYS A 26 -16.85 4.41 -13.05
C LYS A 26 -16.47 4.42 -14.53
N THR A 27 -15.35 5.08 -14.84
CA THR A 27 -14.86 5.17 -16.21
C THR A 27 -14.58 3.78 -16.78
N CYS A 28 -13.87 2.93 -16.03
CA CYS A 28 -13.53 1.59 -16.47
C CYS A 28 -14.74 0.66 -16.60
N LEU A 29 -15.78 0.83 -15.76
CA LEU A 29 -17.06 0.12 -15.90
C LEU A 29 -17.71 0.44 -17.24
N VAL A 30 -17.89 1.73 -17.54
CA VAL A 30 -18.53 2.19 -18.77
C VAL A 30 -17.75 1.76 -20.01
N GLU A 31 -16.41 1.90 -19.99
CA GLU A 31 -15.53 1.46 -21.09
C GLU A 31 -15.66 -0.05 -21.39
N ASN A 32 -16.07 -0.86 -20.41
CA ASN A 32 -16.23 -2.32 -20.54
C ASN A 32 -17.70 -2.78 -20.60
N GLY A 33 -18.63 -1.84 -20.84
CA GLY A 33 -20.03 -2.15 -21.11
C GLY A 33 -20.85 -2.53 -19.88
N PHE A 34 -20.48 -1.98 -18.71
CA PHE A 34 -21.33 -1.80 -17.54
C PHE A 34 -21.89 -0.37 -17.49
N THR A 35 -22.72 -0.07 -16.51
CA THR A 35 -23.16 1.29 -16.15
C THR A 35 -22.21 1.92 -15.12
N ASP A 36 -22.37 3.21 -14.84
CA ASP A 36 -21.65 3.94 -13.79
C ASP A 36 -22.45 4.06 -12.48
N ASP A 37 -23.50 3.25 -12.33
CA ASP A 37 -24.36 3.24 -11.16
C ASP A 37 -23.69 2.53 -9.96
N GLU A 38 -24.30 2.69 -8.79
CA GLU A 38 -23.74 2.08 -7.57
C GLU A 38 -23.84 0.55 -7.59
N THR A 39 -24.78 -0.04 -8.34
CA THR A 39 -24.93 -1.50 -8.44
C THR A 39 -23.72 -2.13 -9.13
N ASP A 40 -23.29 -1.57 -10.26
CA ASP A 40 -22.12 -2.07 -10.99
C ASP A 40 -20.81 -1.75 -10.25
N LEU A 41 -20.75 -0.64 -9.51
CA LEU A 41 -19.63 -0.36 -8.60
C LEU A 41 -19.51 -1.40 -7.47
N GLU A 42 -20.64 -1.85 -6.92
CA GLU A 42 -20.66 -2.90 -5.91
C GLU A 42 -20.15 -4.25 -6.43
N LEU A 43 -20.23 -4.51 -7.75
CA LEU A 43 -19.62 -5.72 -8.35
C LEU A 43 -18.09 -5.71 -8.22
N ILE A 44 -17.45 -4.56 -8.47
CA ILE A 44 -15.99 -4.44 -8.30
C ILE A 44 -15.61 -4.62 -6.83
N ARG A 45 -16.41 -4.05 -5.92
CA ARG A 45 -16.20 -4.16 -4.47
C ARG A 45 -16.44 -5.58 -3.94
N ALA A 46 -17.28 -6.38 -4.60
CA ALA A 46 -17.53 -7.75 -4.23
C ALA A 46 -16.36 -8.70 -4.50
N ILE A 47 -15.43 -8.36 -5.40
CA ILE A 47 -14.26 -9.20 -5.69
C ILE A 47 -13.41 -9.36 -4.43
N GLY A 48 -13.14 -10.60 -4.03
CA GLY A 48 -12.36 -10.92 -2.84
C GLY A 48 -13.09 -10.72 -1.51
N GLU A 49 -14.39 -10.36 -1.54
CA GLU A 49 -15.26 -10.25 -0.37
C GLU A 49 -16.14 -11.50 -0.25
N PRO A 50 -15.87 -12.41 0.72
CA PRO A 50 -16.61 -13.67 0.85
C PRO A 50 -18.12 -13.49 1.03
N GLU A 51 -18.54 -12.39 1.65
CA GLU A 51 -19.95 -12.08 1.93
C GLU A 51 -20.73 -11.62 0.68
N HIS A 52 -20.06 -11.38 -0.44
CA HIS A 52 -20.66 -10.78 -1.65
C HIS A 52 -20.40 -11.60 -2.93
N VAL A 53 -19.88 -12.83 -2.80
CA VAL A 53 -19.58 -13.72 -3.94
C VAL A 53 -20.81 -14.04 -4.78
N ASP A 54 -21.99 -14.06 -4.16
CA ASP A 54 -23.28 -14.29 -4.84
C ASP A 54 -23.56 -13.23 -5.92
N ARG A 55 -23.12 -11.98 -5.71
CA ARG A 55 -23.28 -10.88 -6.67
C ARG A 55 -22.48 -11.08 -7.96
N LEU A 56 -21.48 -11.96 -7.96
CA LEU A 56 -20.55 -12.16 -9.07
C LEU A 56 -20.95 -13.33 -9.99
N GLN A 57 -21.96 -14.13 -9.62
CA GLN A 57 -22.28 -15.39 -10.32
C GLN A 57 -22.63 -15.20 -11.80
N ASP A 58 -23.38 -14.14 -12.12
CA ASP A 58 -23.86 -13.86 -13.49
C ASP A 58 -23.00 -12.80 -14.20
N VAL A 59 -21.92 -12.35 -13.56
CA VAL A 59 -21.04 -11.31 -14.11
C VAL A 59 -20.14 -11.91 -15.19
N SER A 60 -20.05 -11.24 -16.34
CA SER A 60 -19.13 -11.64 -17.40
C SER A 60 -17.67 -11.50 -16.94
N MET A 61 -16.95 -12.63 -16.88
CA MET A 61 -15.53 -12.66 -16.54
C MET A 61 -14.68 -11.77 -17.45
N GLU A 62 -14.93 -11.84 -18.76
CA GLU A 62 -14.18 -11.05 -19.75
C GLU A 62 -14.38 -9.54 -19.55
N LYS A 63 -15.62 -9.11 -19.33
CA LYS A 63 -15.91 -7.69 -19.06
C LYS A 63 -15.28 -7.24 -17.73
N MET A 64 -15.43 -8.02 -16.66
CA MET A 64 -14.87 -7.66 -15.35
C MET A 64 -13.32 -7.67 -15.37
N ALA A 65 -12.72 -8.61 -16.10
CA ALA A 65 -11.28 -8.60 -16.36
C ALA A 65 -10.85 -7.33 -17.09
N GLY A 66 -11.64 -6.86 -18.08
CA GLY A 66 -11.40 -5.60 -18.76
C GLY A 66 -11.50 -4.38 -17.83
N VAL A 67 -12.47 -4.37 -16.92
CA VAL A 67 -12.60 -3.34 -15.87
C VAL A 67 -11.36 -3.29 -15.00
N MET A 68 -10.90 -4.45 -14.51
CA MET A 68 -9.71 -4.52 -13.64
C MET A 68 -8.41 -4.20 -14.38
N ALA A 69 -8.28 -4.59 -15.64
CA ALA A 69 -7.15 -4.21 -16.49
C ALA A 69 -7.09 -2.69 -16.71
N CYS A 70 -8.23 -2.08 -17.03
CA CYS A 70 -8.38 -0.63 -17.15
C CYS A 70 -8.04 0.10 -15.84
N LEU A 71 -8.54 -0.41 -14.71
CA LEU A 71 -8.26 0.15 -13.38
C LEU A 71 -6.76 0.13 -13.09
N PHE A 72 -6.10 -1.00 -13.34
CA PHE A 72 -4.66 -1.12 -13.16
C PHE A 72 -3.90 -0.13 -14.05
N GLU A 73 -4.26 0.00 -15.33
CA GLU A 73 -3.62 0.96 -16.25
C GLU A 73 -3.80 2.42 -15.80
N LYS A 74 -5.01 2.81 -15.36
CA LYS A 74 -5.26 4.17 -14.85
C LYS A 74 -4.55 4.43 -13.50
N GLN A 75 -4.27 3.39 -12.73
CA GLN A 75 -3.58 3.50 -11.44
C GLN A 75 -2.06 3.39 -11.52
N GLN A 76 -1.51 2.63 -12.47
CA GLN A 76 -0.08 2.26 -12.52
C GLN A 76 0.58 2.67 -13.85
N GLY A 77 -0.17 3.31 -14.75
CA GLY A 77 0.29 3.67 -16.09
C GLY A 77 0.82 2.46 -16.86
N ASN A 78 2.08 2.54 -17.29
CA ASN A 78 2.77 1.47 -18.02
C ASN A 78 3.34 0.37 -17.10
N GLY A 79 2.80 0.22 -15.88
CA GLY A 79 3.16 -0.86 -14.96
C GLY A 79 2.95 -2.25 -15.59
N ASN A 80 3.74 -3.23 -15.14
CA ASN A 80 3.60 -4.60 -15.61
C ASN A 80 2.68 -5.39 -14.64
N LEU A 81 1.46 -5.69 -15.09
CA LEU A 81 0.45 -6.40 -14.30
C LEU A 81 0.91 -7.80 -13.88
N ASN A 82 1.58 -8.54 -14.75
CA ASN A 82 2.11 -9.86 -14.41
C ASN A 82 3.10 -9.78 -13.24
N ASN A 83 4.04 -8.82 -13.27
CA ASN A 83 5.00 -8.64 -12.18
C ASN A 83 4.32 -8.21 -10.87
N ALA A 84 3.27 -7.38 -10.96
CA ALA A 84 2.48 -7.00 -9.79
C ALA A 84 1.77 -8.22 -9.17
N LEU A 85 1.18 -9.08 -10.00
CA LEU A 85 0.53 -10.32 -9.56
C LEU A 85 1.55 -11.31 -8.98
N GLU A 86 2.72 -11.51 -9.61
CA GLU A 86 3.81 -12.35 -9.06
C GLU A 86 4.23 -11.88 -7.66
N SER A 87 4.38 -10.55 -7.50
CA SER A 87 4.70 -9.95 -6.22
C SER A 87 3.60 -10.15 -5.17
N LEU A 88 2.34 -10.11 -5.57
CA LEU A 88 1.20 -10.34 -4.67
C LEU A 88 1.11 -11.81 -4.25
N VAL A 89 1.31 -12.77 -5.16
CA VAL A 89 1.34 -14.21 -4.82
C VAL A 89 2.40 -14.50 -3.76
N GLY A 90 3.60 -13.93 -3.89
CA GLY A 90 4.67 -14.11 -2.89
C GLY A 90 4.32 -13.56 -1.50
N ARG A 91 3.40 -12.59 -1.43
CA ARG A 91 3.00 -11.88 -0.22
C ARG A 91 1.64 -12.31 0.33
N ASP A 92 1.02 -13.32 -0.28
CA ASP A 92 -0.20 -13.92 0.25
C ASP A 92 0.14 -14.77 1.49
N ASP A 93 -0.15 -14.25 2.67
CA ASP A 93 0.05 -14.95 3.94
C ASP A 93 -1.06 -15.96 4.29
N LYS A 94 -2.13 -16.03 3.48
CA LYS A 94 -3.19 -17.03 3.63
C LYS A 94 -2.95 -18.26 2.77
N ALA A 95 -2.27 -18.12 1.63
CA ALA A 95 -1.91 -19.23 0.76
C ALA A 95 -0.72 -20.04 1.31
N THR A 96 -0.82 -21.36 1.21
CA THR A 96 0.30 -22.29 1.44
C THR A 96 1.35 -22.16 0.34
N GLU A 97 2.59 -22.60 0.60
CA GLU A 97 3.65 -22.59 -0.42
C GLU A 97 3.30 -23.40 -1.68
N GLU A 98 2.54 -24.48 -1.52
CA GLU A 98 2.05 -25.27 -2.66
C GLU A 98 0.97 -24.54 -3.45
N GLU A 99 0.06 -23.81 -2.80
CA GLU A 99 -0.92 -22.95 -3.47
C GLU A 99 -0.24 -21.81 -4.21
N LYS A 100 0.75 -21.14 -3.59
CA LYS A 100 1.55 -20.10 -4.25
C LYS A 100 2.26 -20.63 -5.48
N ARG A 101 2.87 -21.81 -5.40
CA ARG A 101 3.53 -22.46 -6.55
C ARG A 101 2.52 -22.67 -7.69
N LYS A 102 1.33 -23.19 -7.40
CA LYS A 102 0.25 -23.39 -8.39
C LYS A 102 -0.24 -22.06 -8.98
N MET A 103 -0.37 -21.02 -8.16
CA MET A 103 -0.74 -19.68 -8.60
C MET A 103 0.29 -19.11 -9.57
N LEU A 104 1.58 -19.23 -9.25
CA LEU A 104 2.68 -18.78 -10.14
C LEU A 104 2.72 -19.57 -11.46
N GLU A 105 2.47 -20.88 -11.42
CA GLU A 105 2.40 -21.72 -12.64
C GLU A 105 1.21 -21.33 -13.53
N THR A 106 0.06 -21.09 -12.91
CA THR A 106 -1.16 -20.62 -13.60
C THR A 106 -0.93 -19.25 -14.20
N LEU A 107 -0.36 -18.31 -13.42
CA LEU A 107 -0.03 -16.96 -13.87
C LEU A 107 0.92 -16.98 -15.06
N LYS A 108 2.01 -17.76 -15.00
CA LYS A 108 2.96 -17.91 -16.09
C LYS A 108 2.28 -18.42 -17.38
N THR A 109 1.37 -19.38 -17.23
CA THR A 109 0.64 -19.97 -18.37
C THR A 109 -0.32 -18.96 -18.99
N CYS A 110 -1.10 -18.27 -18.16
CA CYS A 110 -2.02 -17.23 -18.59
C CYS A 110 -1.29 -16.04 -19.24
N ASN A 111 -0.17 -15.59 -18.67
CA ASN A 111 0.62 -14.49 -19.22
C ASN A 111 1.20 -14.82 -20.60
N THR A 112 1.66 -16.06 -20.79
CA THR A 112 2.13 -16.54 -22.10
C THR A 112 1.02 -16.51 -23.14
N ASN A 113 -0.18 -16.98 -22.78
CA ASN A 113 -1.34 -17.01 -23.67
C ASN A 113 -1.91 -15.61 -23.96
N ALA A 114 -1.81 -14.70 -22.98
CA ALA A 114 -2.29 -13.34 -23.08
C ALA A 114 -1.45 -12.47 -24.03
N ALA A 115 -0.16 -12.79 -24.21
CA ALA A 115 0.74 -12.07 -25.12
C ALA A 115 0.76 -10.54 -24.89
N GLY A 116 0.71 -10.11 -23.63
CA GLY A 116 0.69 -8.69 -23.22
C GLY A 116 -0.70 -8.07 -23.10
N ASP A 117 -1.77 -8.80 -23.40
CA ASP A 117 -3.15 -8.35 -23.21
C ASP A 117 -3.61 -8.59 -21.76
N ASN A 118 -3.66 -7.52 -20.97
CA ASN A 118 -4.02 -7.59 -19.55
C ASN A 118 -5.44 -8.14 -19.32
N THR A 119 -6.39 -7.85 -20.22
CA THR A 119 -7.76 -8.37 -20.12
C THR A 119 -7.78 -9.88 -20.32
N LYS A 120 -7.02 -10.41 -21.29
CA LYS A 120 -6.88 -11.87 -21.49
C LYS A 120 -6.14 -12.53 -20.33
N LEU A 121 -5.11 -11.89 -19.78
CA LEU A 121 -4.40 -12.37 -18.61
C LEU A 121 -5.37 -12.56 -17.43
N LEU A 122 -6.10 -11.50 -17.06
CA LEU A 122 -7.03 -11.54 -15.94
C LEU A 122 -8.22 -12.49 -16.19
N SER A 123 -8.73 -12.56 -17.42
CA SER A 123 -9.80 -13.52 -17.77
C SER A 123 -9.35 -14.97 -17.57
N CYS A 124 -8.10 -15.28 -17.93
CA CYS A 124 -7.52 -16.61 -17.76
C CYS A 124 -7.32 -17.00 -16.30
N LEU A 125 -7.02 -16.03 -15.42
CA LEU A 125 -6.79 -16.24 -13.99
C LEU A 125 -8.07 -16.48 -13.17
N ASN A 126 -9.25 -16.24 -13.74
CA ASN A 126 -10.53 -16.31 -13.01
C ASN A 126 -10.56 -15.37 -11.78
N ILE A 127 -10.37 -14.08 -12.02
CA ILE A 127 -10.17 -13.03 -10.99
C ILE A 127 -11.31 -12.82 -10.00
N MET A 128 -12.48 -13.40 -10.24
CA MET A 128 -13.64 -13.28 -9.33
C MET A 128 -13.74 -14.46 -8.36
N ALA A 129 -12.79 -15.40 -8.39
CA ALA A 129 -12.78 -16.58 -7.53
C ALA A 129 -11.42 -16.81 -6.85
N PRO A 130 -11.41 -17.52 -5.71
CA PRO A 130 -10.17 -17.96 -5.08
C PRO A 130 -9.30 -18.81 -6.02
N PRO A 131 -7.97 -18.69 -5.93
CA PRO A 131 -7.23 -17.84 -4.97
C PRO A 131 -6.88 -16.44 -5.49
N PHE A 132 -7.29 -16.07 -6.71
CA PHE A 132 -6.85 -14.82 -7.35
C PHE A 132 -7.68 -13.60 -6.94
N ASP A 133 -8.92 -13.79 -6.52
CA ASP A 133 -9.82 -12.74 -6.03
C ASP A 133 -9.20 -11.85 -4.95
N VAL A 134 -8.48 -12.43 -3.97
CA VAL A 134 -7.80 -11.68 -2.90
C VAL A 134 -6.68 -10.79 -3.44
N LEU A 135 -5.95 -11.25 -4.46
CA LEU A 135 -4.88 -10.45 -5.09
C LEU A 135 -5.48 -9.26 -5.84
N ILE A 136 -6.62 -9.48 -6.50
CA ILE A 136 -7.31 -8.47 -7.30
C ILE A 136 -7.98 -7.44 -6.40
N ALA A 137 -8.58 -7.86 -5.28
CA ALA A 137 -9.01 -6.97 -4.21
C ALA A 137 -7.84 -6.09 -3.71
N SER A 138 -6.64 -6.65 -3.57
CA SER A 138 -5.47 -5.88 -3.13
C SER A 138 -5.03 -4.82 -4.16
N ILE A 139 -5.10 -5.12 -5.46
CA ILE A 139 -4.88 -4.11 -6.52
C ILE A 139 -5.96 -3.04 -6.46
N ARG A 140 -7.22 -3.46 -6.28
CA ARG A 140 -8.35 -2.56 -6.14
C ARG A 140 -8.17 -1.65 -4.94
N ASP A 141 -7.75 -2.14 -3.78
CA ASP A 141 -7.90 -1.42 -2.50
C ASP A 141 -6.75 -0.46 -2.17
N PHE A 142 -5.53 -0.75 -2.62
CA PHE A 142 -4.35 0.02 -2.23
C PHE A 142 -3.88 0.97 -3.33
N ASP A 143 -3.58 2.21 -2.94
CA ASP A 143 -3.11 3.27 -3.82
C ASP A 143 -1.65 3.07 -4.28
N GLU A 144 -1.34 3.52 -5.51
CA GLU A 144 -0.02 3.43 -6.14
C GLU A 144 1.08 4.09 -5.29
N SER A 145 0.79 5.25 -4.70
CA SER A 145 1.77 6.05 -3.94
C SER A 145 2.35 5.31 -2.73
N VAL A 146 1.61 4.33 -2.20
CA VAL A 146 2.00 3.51 -1.06
C VAL A 146 2.25 2.06 -1.49
N ALA A 147 1.65 1.61 -2.60
CA ALA A 147 1.71 0.23 -3.08
C ALA A 147 3.14 -0.26 -3.35
N VAL A 148 4.03 0.60 -3.85
CA VAL A 148 5.44 0.25 -4.12
C VAL A 148 6.22 -0.09 -2.83
N CYS A 149 5.78 0.42 -1.69
CA CYS A 149 6.46 0.22 -0.41
C CYS A 149 6.15 -1.13 0.23
N PHE A 150 4.97 -1.71 -0.03
CA PHE A 150 4.63 -3.03 0.50
C PHE A 150 5.57 -4.15 0.03
N PRO A 151 5.85 -4.32 -1.29
CA PRO A 151 6.80 -5.33 -1.73
C PRO A 151 8.24 -4.99 -1.36
N LYS A 152 8.64 -3.71 -1.36
CA LYS A 152 9.98 -3.28 -0.93
C LYS A 152 10.29 -3.68 0.53
N CYS A 153 9.27 -3.72 1.37
CA CYS A 153 9.39 -3.96 2.81
C CYS A 153 8.78 -5.29 3.27
N GLU A 154 8.52 -6.21 2.33
CA GLU A 154 8.01 -7.57 2.60
C GLU A 154 6.72 -7.57 3.45
N ILE A 155 5.86 -6.57 3.26
CA ILE A 155 4.56 -6.50 3.94
C ILE A 155 3.58 -7.45 3.24
N THR A 156 3.02 -8.40 4.00
CA THR A 156 2.05 -9.38 3.48
C THR A 156 0.69 -8.73 3.21
N ILE A 157 -0.17 -9.39 2.42
CA ILE A 157 -1.51 -8.87 2.11
C ILE A 157 -2.33 -8.71 3.40
N GLY A 158 -2.31 -9.67 4.31
CA GLY A 158 -2.97 -9.59 5.61
C GLY A 158 -2.42 -8.47 6.50
N GLU A 159 -1.11 -8.22 6.48
CA GLU A 159 -0.52 -7.05 7.15
C GLU A 159 -1.01 -5.74 6.51
N MET A 160 -1.11 -5.65 5.17
CA MET A 160 -1.60 -4.46 4.45
C MET A 160 -3.00 -4.03 4.93
N TYR A 161 -3.96 -4.95 4.95
CA TYR A 161 -5.34 -4.64 5.39
C TYR A 161 -5.40 -4.23 6.86
N LYS A 162 -4.70 -4.95 7.76
CA LYS A 162 -4.65 -4.58 9.17
C LYS A 162 -3.99 -3.21 9.40
N MET A 163 -2.96 -2.88 8.63
CA MET A 163 -2.31 -1.57 8.68
C MET A 163 -3.26 -0.46 8.23
N GLU A 164 -4.07 -0.69 7.18
CA GLU A 164 -5.08 0.27 6.72
C GLU A 164 -6.14 0.55 7.80
N GLU A 165 -6.62 -0.50 8.47
CA GLU A 165 -7.56 -0.39 9.60
C GLU A 165 -6.97 0.39 10.78
N ASN A 166 -5.66 0.27 11.01
CA ASN A 166 -4.95 0.85 12.17
C ASN A 166 -4.08 2.06 11.82
N LYS A 167 -4.23 2.63 10.61
CA LYS A 167 -3.36 3.67 10.06
C LYS A 167 -3.21 4.95 10.90
N SER A 168 -4.13 5.17 11.83
CA SER A 168 -4.12 6.33 12.75
C SER A 168 -3.37 6.09 14.06
N LYS A 169 -2.88 4.88 14.33
CA LYS A 169 -2.31 4.48 15.62
C LYS A 169 -0.97 3.75 15.44
N VAL A 170 0.15 4.48 15.55
CA VAL A 170 1.50 3.90 15.41
C VAL A 170 1.73 2.72 16.36
N LYS A 171 1.27 2.83 17.62
CA LYS A 171 1.37 1.73 18.60
C LYS A 171 0.59 0.48 18.15
N GLY A 172 -0.57 0.63 17.52
CA GLY A 172 -1.33 -0.49 16.95
C GLY A 172 -0.64 -1.11 15.74
N LEU A 173 0.09 -0.33 14.93
CA LEU A 173 0.86 -0.86 13.80
C LEU A 173 2.01 -1.77 14.25
N LEU A 174 2.65 -1.49 15.39
CA LEU A 174 3.72 -2.33 15.96
C LEU A 174 3.24 -3.69 16.46
N GLU A 175 1.94 -3.84 16.74
CA GLU A 175 1.33 -5.13 17.08
C GLU A 175 1.03 -5.98 15.83
N ILE A 176 0.98 -5.34 14.66
CA ILE A 176 0.62 -5.96 13.38
C ILE A 176 1.87 -6.35 12.59
N VAL A 177 2.80 -5.41 12.43
CA VAL A 177 4.04 -5.57 11.68
C VAL A 177 5.24 -5.33 12.60
N ASN A 178 6.29 -6.12 12.40
CA ASN A 178 7.49 -5.95 13.20
C ASN A 178 8.16 -4.58 12.95
N GLU A 179 8.92 -4.12 13.94
CA GLU A 179 9.58 -2.80 13.94
C GLU A 179 10.43 -2.56 12.68
N GLN A 180 11.09 -3.60 12.15
CA GLN A 180 11.94 -3.49 10.98
C GLN A 180 11.16 -3.27 9.69
N LYS A 181 10.08 -4.04 9.48
CA LYS A 181 9.19 -3.84 8.32
C LYS A 181 8.52 -2.48 8.38
N LEU A 182 8.04 -2.06 9.56
CA LEU A 182 7.41 -0.75 9.74
C LEU A 182 8.40 0.39 9.50
N ALA A 183 9.64 0.28 10.00
CA ALA A 183 10.71 1.23 9.73
C ALA A 183 10.99 1.35 8.23
N CYS A 184 11.09 0.23 7.53
CA CYS A 184 11.28 0.20 6.08
C CYS A 184 10.12 0.89 5.36
N PHE A 185 8.89 0.55 5.74
CA PHE A 185 7.68 1.06 5.09
C PHE A 185 7.56 2.57 5.25
N MET A 186 7.76 3.10 6.46
CA MET A 186 7.77 4.54 6.71
C MET A 186 8.88 5.25 5.94
N ALA A 187 10.09 4.67 5.89
CA ALA A 187 11.19 5.24 5.11
C ALA A 187 10.86 5.30 3.61
N CYS A 188 10.28 4.22 3.08
CA CYS A 188 9.88 4.15 1.69
C CYS A 188 8.85 5.23 1.34
N ILE A 189 7.80 5.40 2.15
CA ILE A 189 6.76 6.42 1.90
C ILE A 189 7.37 7.81 1.87
N VAL A 190 8.25 8.12 2.84
CA VAL A 190 8.97 9.39 2.88
C VAL A 190 9.79 9.61 1.62
N GLU A 191 10.53 8.58 1.16
CA GLU A 191 11.34 8.66 -0.05
C GLU A 191 10.48 8.87 -1.32
N GLU A 192 9.33 8.20 -1.43
CA GLU A 192 8.40 8.38 -2.56
C GLU A 192 7.73 9.76 -2.54
N GLU A 193 7.38 10.27 -1.36
CA GLU A 193 6.83 11.61 -1.19
C GLU A 193 7.85 12.73 -1.48
N GLU A 194 9.12 12.52 -1.11
CA GLU A 194 10.23 13.43 -1.44
C GLU A 194 10.51 13.47 -2.95
N LYS A 195 10.50 12.32 -3.64
CA LYS A 195 10.62 12.25 -5.11
C LYS A 195 9.53 13.07 -5.81
N ASN A 196 8.32 13.02 -5.26
CA ASN A 196 7.16 13.73 -5.79
C ASN A 196 7.05 15.18 -5.30
N ARG A 197 8.02 15.67 -4.49
CA ARG A 197 8.05 17.02 -3.86
C ARG A 197 6.78 17.37 -3.08
N LYS A 198 6.06 16.37 -2.59
CA LYS A 198 4.78 16.55 -1.88
C LYS A 198 4.98 16.79 -0.38
N SER A 199 6.14 16.42 0.17
CA SER A 199 6.41 16.49 1.61
C SER A 199 7.74 17.19 1.95
N PRO A 200 7.84 17.85 3.13
CA PRO A 200 9.10 18.37 3.63
C PRO A 200 10.09 17.23 3.93
N HIS A 201 11.39 17.52 3.83
CA HIS A 201 12.44 16.55 4.18
C HIS A 201 12.20 15.92 5.55
N PHE A 202 12.34 14.59 5.63
CA PHE A 202 12.05 13.80 6.83
C PHE A 202 12.59 14.42 8.13
N LEU A 203 13.87 14.80 8.12
CA LEU A 203 14.54 15.36 9.29
C LEU A 203 13.88 16.66 9.74
N LYS A 204 13.49 17.53 8.80
CA LYS A 204 12.78 18.76 9.13
C LYS A 204 11.43 18.46 9.77
N ALA A 205 10.67 17.51 9.22
CA ALA A 205 9.38 17.10 9.78
C ALA A 205 9.53 16.52 11.20
N LEU A 206 10.56 15.71 11.43
CA LEU A 206 10.85 15.13 12.74
C LEU A 206 11.28 16.21 13.76
N THR A 207 12.16 17.13 13.39
CA THR A 207 12.57 18.26 14.23
C THR A 207 11.37 19.15 14.58
N ASP A 208 10.50 19.46 13.61
CA ASP A 208 9.29 20.25 13.84
C ASP A 208 8.32 19.54 14.80
N LEU A 209 8.19 18.22 14.71
CA LEU A 209 7.39 17.39 15.62
C LEU A 209 7.90 17.45 17.06
N ILE A 210 9.22 17.31 17.24
CA ILE A 210 9.85 17.39 18.57
C ILE A 210 9.60 18.77 19.19
N ASN A 211 9.87 19.84 18.44
CA ASN A 211 9.69 21.21 18.93
C ASN A 211 8.24 21.52 19.34
N LYS A 212 7.27 20.98 18.59
CA LYS A 212 5.82 21.16 18.84
C LYS A 212 5.24 20.19 19.87
N SER A 213 6.01 19.24 20.38
CA SER A 213 5.49 18.25 21.32
C SER A 213 5.01 18.92 22.62
N GLU A 214 3.78 18.63 23.02
CA GLU A 214 3.21 19.04 24.31
C GLU A 214 3.46 17.99 25.41
N GLU A 215 3.82 16.76 25.03
CA GLU A 215 4.05 15.63 25.96
C GLU A 215 5.47 15.61 26.55
N HIS A 216 6.39 16.42 25.99
CA HIS A 216 7.79 16.46 26.38
C HIS A 216 8.16 17.85 26.90
N ASP A 217 8.92 17.92 27.98
CA ASP A 217 9.52 19.16 28.46
C ASP A 217 10.70 19.62 27.59
N GLU A 218 11.18 20.85 27.81
CA GLU A 218 12.26 21.43 27.00
C GLU A 218 13.59 20.68 27.11
N ASN A 219 13.87 20.01 28.23
CA ASN A 219 15.08 19.19 28.36
C ASN A 219 14.93 17.91 27.54
N GLN A 220 13.78 17.24 27.62
CA GLN A 220 13.48 16.06 26.82
C GLN A 220 13.54 16.37 25.32
N LYS A 221 12.94 17.48 24.88
CA LYS A 221 13.03 17.93 23.48
C LYS A 221 14.46 18.15 23.04
N LYS A 222 15.29 18.78 23.89
CA LYS A 222 16.71 19.01 23.59
C LYS A 222 17.48 17.70 23.43
N GLU A 223 17.29 16.74 24.33
CA GLU A 223 17.91 15.40 24.23
C GLU A 223 17.47 14.65 22.97
N MET A 224 16.20 14.76 22.60
CA MET A 224 15.68 14.18 21.35
C MET A 224 16.35 14.81 20.12
N LEU A 225 16.49 16.14 20.07
CA LEU A 225 17.16 16.84 18.97
C LEU A 225 18.65 16.48 18.88
N GLU A 226 19.36 16.43 20.01
CA GLU A 226 20.76 15.98 20.06
C GLU A 226 20.93 14.55 19.54
N THR A 227 19.96 13.67 19.86
CA THR A 227 19.91 12.29 19.34
C THR A 227 19.70 12.27 17.83
N VAL A 228 18.76 13.06 17.30
CA VAL A 228 18.52 13.18 15.85
C VAL A 228 19.77 13.67 15.12
N ASP A 229 20.44 14.71 15.64
CA ASP A 229 21.65 15.27 15.04
C ASP A 229 22.80 14.25 15.03
N LYS A 230 23.02 13.56 16.15
CA LYS A 230 24.00 12.48 16.26
C LYS A 230 23.73 11.38 15.25
N CYS A 231 22.48 10.94 15.14
CA CYS A 231 22.07 9.91 14.20
C CYS A 231 22.24 10.34 12.75
N ASN A 232 21.85 11.57 12.40
CA ASN A 232 22.03 12.12 11.05
C ASN A 232 23.51 12.20 10.65
N ALA A 233 24.40 12.59 11.58
CA ALA A 233 25.83 12.62 11.34
C ALA A 233 26.43 11.22 11.05
N GLN A 234 25.93 10.17 11.71
CA GLN A 234 26.39 8.80 11.51
C GLN A 234 26.01 8.21 10.14
N VAL A 235 25.02 8.78 9.45
CA VAL A 235 24.40 8.19 8.24
C VAL A 235 24.46 9.11 7.02
N ALA A 236 25.24 10.20 7.09
CA ALA A 236 25.25 11.28 6.11
C ALA A 236 25.60 10.85 4.67
N GLU A 237 26.23 9.69 4.47
CA GLU A 237 26.69 9.19 3.17
C GLU A 237 26.21 7.76 2.86
N VAL A 238 25.16 7.28 3.54
CA VAL A 238 24.67 5.91 3.41
C VAL A 238 23.42 5.85 2.54
N LYS A 239 23.30 4.80 1.71
CA LYS A 239 22.03 4.45 1.05
C LYS A 239 20.93 4.22 2.11
N ASP A 240 19.67 4.51 1.75
CA ASP A 240 18.50 4.37 2.63
C ASP A 240 18.62 5.20 3.92
N LYS A 241 19.10 6.44 3.77
CA LYS A 241 19.38 7.37 4.87
C LYS A 241 18.20 7.49 5.84
N THR A 242 16.98 7.62 5.32
CA THR A 242 15.76 7.74 6.12
C THR A 242 15.55 6.52 7.03
N TYR A 243 15.62 5.31 6.47
CA TYR A 243 15.51 4.07 7.23
C TYR A 243 16.58 3.97 8.34
N ARG A 244 17.82 4.37 8.03
CA ARG A 244 18.92 4.37 8.99
C ARG A 244 18.69 5.36 10.13
N ILE A 245 18.14 6.55 9.84
CA ILE A 245 17.78 7.53 10.87
C ILE A 245 16.67 6.95 11.76
N ILE A 246 15.58 6.44 11.18
CA ILE A 246 14.44 5.83 11.91
C ILE A 246 14.94 4.77 12.89
N LYS A 247 15.85 3.89 12.44
CA LYS A 247 16.48 2.88 13.30
C LYS A 247 17.38 3.49 14.37
N CYS A 248 18.24 4.45 14.01
CA CYS A 248 19.20 5.02 14.94
C CYS A 248 18.52 5.75 16.11
N VAL A 249 17.46 6.52 15.83
CA VAL A 249 16.72 7.24 16.87
C VAL A 249 15.77 6.33 17.66
N ASN A 250 15.63 5.05 17.29
CA ASN A 250 14.62 4.13 17.82
C ASN A 250 13.22 4.75 17.81
N MET A 251 12.76 5.17 16.62
CA MET A 251 11.54 5.96 16.45
C MET A 251 10.27 5.34 17.06
N PHE A 252 10.28 4.02 17.27
CA PHE A 252 9.16 3.25 17.81
C PHE A 252 9.25 2.97 19.32
N LYS A 253 10.17 3.63 20.02
CA LYS A 253 10.33 3.56 21.48
C LYS A 253 10.32 4.96 22.10
N PRO A 254 10.00 5.09 23.40
CA PRO A 254 10.14 6.36 24.09
C PRO A 254 11.58 6.90 23.97
N PRO A 255 11.75 8.22 23.84
CA PRO A 255 10.69 9.25 23.84
C PRO A 255 10.01 9.44 22.47
N PHE A 256 10.57 8.92 21.37
CA PHE A 256 10.09 9.23 20.01
C PHE A 256 8.70 8.67 19.69
N VAL A 257 8.33 7.51 20.24
CA VAL A 257 7.00 6.92 19.99
C VAL A 257 5.86 7.76 20.57
N ASP A 258 6.16 8.60 21.56
CA ASP A 258 5.17 9.44 22.25
C ASP A 258 4.97 10.79 21.51
N LEU A 259 5.61 10.97 20.35
CA LEU A 259 5.28 12.03 19.39
C LEU A 259 3.97 11.75 18.61
N TYR A 260 3.40 10.54 18.75
CA TYR A 260 2.29 10.03 17.93
C TYR A 260 1.05 9.65 18.73
#